data_AF-A0A938Y5Y4-F1
#
_entry.id   AF-A0A938Y5Y4-F1
#
_cell.length_a   1.000
_cell.length_b   1.000
_cell.length_c   1.000
_cell.angle_alpha   90.00
_cell.angle_beta   90.00
_cell.angle_gamma   90.00
#
_symmetry.space_group_name_H-M   'P 1'
#
loop_
_entity.id
_entity.type
_entity.pdbx_description
1 polymer ?
#
loop_
_entity_poly.entity_id
_entity_poly.type
_entity_poly.pdbx_seq_one_letter_code
_entity_poly.pdbx_strand_id
1 'polypeptide(L)'
;MEPLLQPSKQITASFHAELYKLIPADHPLRKINEIVDFTFIHELVRSSYCEHSGRPANEPELLFRLLFLQVLYNLSDERIIQETQVNLAYKWFLGLNPEDTLPDPSQLSRFRNHRLGAGAVDEVLKSVVRQSIEKGLVKSKTIIMDSTHTLAASQKQKPFEVLRDAAKRLFRVVVKKHPKLEKKLPRLPELKKDQEDAEKIMLHYLAELGETVETLLPDHEGSISEKVKIAKAIVEDERLLANKGIMSAIDPDARFGWKSNTKSFFGYKEHIAMTEEEIITAVEVTGGSTDDGKQFKQLLNQSLDVGIEVQEVIADTAYSGKDNLDEMKAKKIQPVVPLNPIVHNGGLRQEGFEYNKDADFVICPAGQHSIRKAVQGSKSGKSRSLVFYFDTECLWHDLNVLNGS
;
A
#
# COMPACT_ATOMS: atom_id res chain seq x y z
N MET A 1 -14.00 -13.19 24.17
CA MET A 1 -15.28 -12.45 24.15
C MET A 1 -15.06 -11.22 23.30
N GLU A 2 -15.85 -11.05 22.25
CA GLU A 2 -15.73 -9.95 21.27
C GLU A 2 -16.11 -8.60 21.88
N PRO A 3 -15.64 -7.46 21.34
CA PRO A 3 -16.00 -6.13 21.84
C PRO A 3 -17.46 -5.79 21.50
N LEU A 4 -18.16 -5.10 22.41
CA LEU A 4 -19.55 -4.67 22.22
C LEU A 4 -19.60 -3.44 21.30
N LEU A 5 -20.48 -3.44 20.29
CA LEU A 5 -20.75 -2.26 19.47
C LEU A 5 -21.46 -1.19 20.32
N GLN A 6 -20.83 -0.03 20.50
CA GLN A 6 -21.42 1.09 21.23
C GLN A 6 -22.20 1.99 20.26
N PRO A 7 -23.37 2.53 20.65
CA PRO A 7 -24.06 3.54 19.87
C PRO A 7 -23.27 4.86 19.80
N SER A 8 -23.60 5.73 18.84
CA SER A 8 -22.96 7.03 18.69
C SER A 8 -23.10 7.88 19.96
N LYS A 9 -21.98 8.32 20.56
CA LYS A 9 -22.02 9.28 21.66
C LYS A 9 -22.20 10.68 21.09
N GLN A 10 -23.43 11.18 21.21
CA GLN A 10 -23.66 12.62 21.13
C GLN A 10 -23.31 13.25 22.48
N ILE A 11 -22.87 14.51 22.44
CA ILE A 11 -22.70 15.35 23.64
C ILE A 11 -23.99 15.26 24.45
N THR A 12 -23.92 14.63 25.62
CA THR A 12 -25.06 14.49 26.52
C THR A 12 -25.26 15.80 27.29
N ALA A 13 -26.37 15.92 28.01
CA ALA A 13 -26.60 17.08 28.87
C ALA A 13 -25.55 17.12 30.01
N SER A 14 -24.42 17.77 29.75
CA SER A 14 -23.34 18.03 30.70
C SER A 14 -23.36 19.50 31.12
N PHE A 15 -23.09 19.75 32.40
CA PHE A 15 -22.90 21.10 32.93
C PHE A 15 -21.73 21.83 32.24
N HIS A 16 -20.71 21.10 31.82
CA HIS A 16 -19.51 21.68 31.22
C HIS A 16 -19.62 21.87 29.70
N ALA A 17 -20.66 21.35 29.04
CA ALA A 17 -20.84 21.46 27.58
C ALA A 17 -20.83 22.92 27.07
N GLU A 18 -21.23 23.87 27.92
CA GLU A 18 -21.15 25.31 27.67
C GLU A 18 -19.73 25.81 27.34
N LEU A 19 -18.69 25.14 27.83
CA LEU A 19 -17.29 25.47 27.50
C LEU A 19 -16.99 25.35 26.01
N TYR A 20 -17.77 24.58 25.24
CA TYR A 20 -17.61 24.48 23.79
C TYR A 20 -17.99 25.76 23.04
N LYS A 21 -18.67 26.72 23.68
CA LYS A 21 -18.86 28.07 23.13
C LYS A 21 -17.54 28.83 22.95
N LEU A 22 -16.47 28.41 23.63
CA LEU A 22 -15.13 28.97 23.47
C LEU A 22 -14.48 28.56 22.13
N ILE A 23 -14.97 27.51 21.48
CA ILE A 23 -14.46 27.09 20.17
C ILE A 23 -15.02 28.03 19.11
N PRO A 24 -14.18 28.79 18.36
CA PRO A 24 -14.63 29.71 17.33
C PRO A 24 -15.53 29.01 16.30
N ALA A 25 -16.55 29.74 15.79
CA ALA A 25 -17.49 29.20 14.82
C ALA A 25 -16.82 28.79 13.50
N ASP A 26 -15.74 29.48 13.12
CA ASP A 26 -14.94 29.24 11.92
C ASP A 26 -13.80 28.22 12.11
N HIS A 27 -13.69 27.61 13.29
CA HIS A 27 -12.67 26.61 13.60
C HIS A 27 -12.71 25.45 12.59
N PRO A 28 -11.57 24.98 12.04
CA PRO A 28 -11.53 23.96 10.99
C PRO A 28 -12.30 22.68 11.33
N LEU A 29 -12.17 22.17 12.57
CA LEU A 29 -12.88 20.97 13.00
C LEU A 29 -14.41 21.12 13.01
N ARG A 30 -14.95 22.35 13.17
CA ARG A 30 -16.40 22.59 13.03
C ARG A 30 -16.84 22.41 11.58
N LYS A 31 -16.08 23.00 10.65
CA LYS A 31 -16.34 22.87 9.20
C LYS A 31 -16.26 21.42 8.74
N ILE A 32 -15.23 20.68 9.20
CA ILE A 32 -15.08 19.27 8.88
C ILE A 32 -16.26 18.46 9.42
N ASN A 33 -16.66 18.67 10.68
CA ASN A 33 -17.78 17.95 11.27
C ASN A 33 -19.13 18.28 10.63
N GLU A 34 -19.28 19.46 10.04
CA GLU A 34 -20.46 19.84 9.26
C GLU A 34 -20.47 19.18 7.88
N ILE A 35 -19.30 19.02 7.25
CA ILE A 35 -19.14 18.45 5.91
C ILE A 35 -19.10 16.92 5.93
N VAL A 36 -18.55 16.29 6.97
CA VAL A 36 -18.38 14.84 7.05
C VAL A 36 -19.17 14.30 8.23
N ASP A 37 -20.20 13.54 7.92
CA ASP A 37 -20.85 12.63 8.85
C ASP A 37 -19.95 11.39 9.00
N PHE A 38 -19.47 11.14 10.22
CA PHE A 38 -18.61 10.00 10.53
C PHE A 38 -19.39 8.79 11.09
N THR A 39 -20.72 8.87 11.19
CA THR A 39 -21.53 7.78 11.74
C THR A 39 -21.45 6.50 10.90
N PHE A 40 -21.14 6.60 9.60
CA PHE A 40 -20.95 5.44 8.70
C PHE A 40 -19.84 4.48 9.18
N ILE A 41 -18.91 4.95 10.02
CA ILE A 41 -17.85 4.12 10.61
C ILE A 41 -18.42 2.96 11.42
N HIS A 42 -19.55 3.17 12.10
CA HIS A 42 -20.21 2.12 12.89
C HIS A 42 -20.61 0.93 12.03
N GLU A 43 -21.22 1.19 10.88
CA GLU A 43 -21.63 0.14 9.96
C GLU A 43 -20.41 -0.52 9.31
N LEU A 44 -19.41 0.29 8.95
CA LEU A 44 -18.19 -0.20 8.30
C LEU A 44 -17.45 -1.26 9.13
N VAL A 45 -17.36 -1.07 10.45
CA VAL A 45 -16.64 -2.02 11.33
C VAL A 45 -17.58 -2.98 12.06
N ARG A 46 -18.88 -2.95 11.78
CA ARG A 46 -19.92 -3.69 12.52
C ARG A 46 -19.60 -5.18 12.69
N SER A 47 -19.13 -5.82 11.63
CA SER A 47 -18.76 -7.25 11.61
C SER A 47 -17.63 -7.62 12.58
N SER A 48 -16.86 -6.65 13.06
CA SER A 48 -15.76 -6.83 14.01
C SER A 48 -16.17 -6.64 15.47
N TYR A 49 -17.46 -6.39 15.72
CA TYR A 49 -18.05 -6.16 17.04
C TYR A 49 -19.26 -7.08 17.28
N CYS A 50 -19.50 -7.43 18.54
CA CYS A 50 -20.69 -8.14 18.98
C CYS A 50 -21.78 -7.13 19.35
N GLU A 51 -23.03 -7.38 18.98
CA GLU A 51 -24.13 -6.43 19.21
C GLU A 51 -24.75 -6.54 20.61
N HIS A 52 -24.70 -7.71 21.24
CA HIS A 52 -25.53 -7.99 22.42
C HIS A 52 -24.75 -8.47 23.64
N SER A 53 -23.64 -9.20 23.44
CA SER A 53 -22.95 -9.93 24.51
C SER A 53 -21.42 -9.80 24.39
N GLY A 54 -20.95 -8.57 24.17
CA GLY A 54 -19.53 -8.24 24.07
C GLY A 54 -18.93 -7.64 25.35
N ARG A 55 -17.60 -7.64 25.42
CA ARG A 55 -16.86 -6.85 26.41
C ARG A 55 -17.08 -5.35 26.13
N PRO A 56 -17.22 -4.49 27.15
CA PRO A 56 -17.24 -3.04 26.96
C PRO A 56 -16.05 -2.57 26.11
N ALA A 57 -16.34 -1.80 25.06
CA ALA A 57 -15.37 -1.28 24.11
C ALA A 57 -15.59 0.21 23.90
N ASN A 58 -14.57 0.91 23.42
CA ASN A 58 -14.72 2.28 22.96
C ASN A 58 -15.52 2.33 21.66
N GLU A 59 -16.22 3.43 21.48
CA GLU A 59 -17.04 3.68 20.31
C GLU A 59 -16.19 3.77 19.03
N PRO A 60 -16.58 3.07 17.94
CA PRO A 60 -15.83 3.08 16.68
C PRO A 60 -15.60 4.46 16.09
N GLU A 61 -16.64 5.31 16.03
CA GLU A 61 -16.54 6.67 15.48
C GLU A 61 -15.56 7.52 16.30
N LEU A 62 -15.62 7.45 17.63
CA LEU A 62 -14.67 8.14 18.51
C LEU A 62 -13.21 7.71 18.23
N LEU A 63 -12.96 6.41 18.10
CA LEU A 63 -11.63 5.91 17.80
C LEU A 63 -11.17 6.37 16.41
N PHE A 64 -12.06 6.33 15.42
CA PHE A 64 -11.75 6.80 14.07
C PHE A 64 -11.45 8.29 14.02
N ARG A 65 -12.25 9.13 14.69
CA ARG A 65 -12.00 10.58 14.78
C ARG A 65 -10.69 10.91 15.50
N LEU A 66 -10.29 10.11 16.51
CA LEU A 66 -8.95 10.20 17.09
C LEU A 66 -7.86 9.92 16.05
N LEU A 67 -7.99 8.84 15.26
CA LEU A 67 -7.06 8.54 14.16
C LEU A 67 -7.02 9.67 13.11
N PHE A 68 -8.17 10.26 12.79
CA PHE A 68 -8.26 11.40 11.88
C PHE A 68 -7.47 12.59 12.41
N LEU A 69 -7.62 12.94 13.69
CA LEU A 69 -6.84 14.00 14.34
C LEU A 69 -5.33 13.67 14.38
N GLN A 70 -4.96 12.40 14.56
CA GLN A 70 -3.55 11.99 14.51
C GLN A 70 -2.92 12.30 13.16
N VAL A 71 -3.62 11.99 12.07
CA VAL A 71 -3.11 12.26 10.72
C VAL A 71 -3.11 13.76 10.46
N LEU A 72 -4.21 14.46 10.76
CA LEU A 72 -4.37 15.89 10.51
C LEU A 72 -3.30 16.75 11.22
N TYR A 73 -2.90 16.37 12.43
CA TYR A 73 -1.94 17.11 13.25
C TYR A 73 -0.59 16.40 13.42
N ASN A 74 -0.36 15.29 12.72
CA ASN A 74 0.86 14.48 12.76
C ASN A 74 1.28 14.07 14.19
N LEU A 75 0.39 13.40 14.93
CA LEU A 75 0.56 13.04 16.35
C LEU A 75 0.65 11.51 16.56
N SER A 76 1.48 11.08 17.51
CA SER A 76 1.53 9.67 17.96
C SER A 76 0.30 9.25 18.76
N ASP A 77 0.13 7.94 19.00
CA ASP A 77 -1.00 7.38 19.77
C ASP A 77 -1.06 7.95 21.18
N GLU A 78 0.09 8.12 21.84
CA GLU A 78 0.18 8.73 23.16
C GLU A 78 -0.08 10.23 23.09
N ARG A 79 0.49 10.90 22.07
CA ARG A 79 0.41 12.35 21.98
C ARG A 79 -1.00 12.82 21.69
N ILE A 80 -1.77 12.14 20.83
CA ILE A 80 -3.15 12.54 20.56
C ILE A 80 -4.03 12.46 21.82
N ILE A 81 -3.83 11.47 22.67
CA ILE A 81 -4.58 11.35 23.93
C ILE A 81 -4.22 12.49 24.88
N GLN A 82 -2.93 12.83 25.02
CA GLN A 82 -2.48 13.96 25.83
C GLN A 82 -3.03 15.30 25.32
N GLU A 83 -2.97 15.54 24.01
CA GLU A 83 -3.50 16.77 23.39
C GLU A 83 -5.02 16.85 23.55
N THR A 84 -5.74 15.74 23.33
CA THR A 84 -7.19 15.68 23.51
C THR A 84 -7.59 15.91 24.96
N GLN A 85 -6.76 15.55 25.94
CA GLN A 85 -7.05 15.79 27.35
C GLN A 85 -7.16 17.28 27.68
N VAL A 86 -6.39 18.13 27.00
CA VAL A 86 -6.29 19.57 27.28
C VAL A 86 -6.98 20.44 26.21
N ASN A 87 -7.29 19.89 25.04
CA ASN A 87 -7.86 20.62 23.92
C ASN A 87 -9.38 20.42 23.81
N LEU A 88 -10.15 21.47 24.13
CA LEU A 88 -11.61 21.45 24.06
C LEU A 88 -12.13 21.22 22.62
N ALA A 89 -11.46 21.76 21.59
CA ALA A 89 -11.88 21.55 20.21
C ALA A 89 -11.77 20.08 19.79
N TYR A 90 -10.77 19.36 20.32
CA TYR A 90 -10.62 17.93 20.05
C TYR A 90 -11.72 17.15 20.75
N LYS A 91 -11.97 17.40 22.04
CA LYS A 91 -13.07 16.73 22.76
C LYS A 91 -14.43 16.97 22.09
N TRP A 92 -14.71 18.20 21.68
CA TRP A 92 -15.91 18.55 20.94
C TRP A 92 -16.02 17.77 19.62
N PHE A 93 -14.94 17.75 18.84
CA PHE A 93 -14.90 17.02 17.57
C PHE A 93 -15.10 15.51 17.75
N LEU A 94 -14.72 14.95 18.90
CA LEU A 94 -14.92 13.55 19.25
C LEU A 94 -16.33 13.23 19.79
N GLY A 95 -17.20 14.22 19.95
CA GLY A 95 -18.52 14.04 20.55
C GLY A 95 -18.50 13.79 22.07
N LEU A 96 -17.39 14.09 22.73
CA LEU A 96 -17.23 13.91 24.18
C LEU A 96 -17.73 15.12 24.95
N ASN A 97 -18.04 14.93 26.23
CA ASN A 97 -18.12 16.03 27.19
C ASN A 97 -16.71 16.46 27.67
N PRO A 98 -16.53 17.68 28.17
CA PRO A 98 -15.23 18.15 28.66
C PRO A 98 -14.62 17.27 29.77
N GLU A 99 -15.45 16.68 30.62
CA GLU A 99 -15.08 15.81 31.74
C GLU A 99 -14.92 14.33 31.37
N ASP A 100 -15.33 13.93 30.16
CA ASP A 100 -15.27 12.53 29.75
C ASP A 100 -13.83 12.01 29.69
N THR A 101 -13.67 10.75 30.11
CA THR A 101 -12.41 10.02 30.06
C THR A 101 -12.08 9.59 28.63
N LEU A 102 -10.78 9.62 28.30
CA LEU A 102 -10.29 9.21 26.99
C LEU A 102 -9.93 7.71 26.95
N PRO A 103 -9.94 7.08 25.76
CA PRO A 103 -9.41 5.73 25.58
C PRO A 103 -7.93 5.66 25.94
N ASP A 104 -7.49 4.46 26.32
CA ASP A 104 -6.06 4.15 26.41
C ASP A 104 -5.43 4.18 25.00
N PRO A 105 -4.20 4.73 24.83
CA PRO A 105 -3.53 4.81 23.53
C PRO A 105 -3.46 3.47 22.77
N SER A 106 -3.32 2.34 23.48
CA SER A 106 -3.25 1.01 22.85
C SER A 106 -4.53 0.63 22.10
N GLN A 107 -5.66 1.27 22.40
CA GLN A 107 -6.92 1.03 21.67
C GLN A 107 -6.84 1.55 20.24
N LEU A 108 -6.09 2.64 19.97
CA LEU A 108 -5.92 3.19 18.62
C LEU A 108 -5.16 2.23 17.71
N SER A 109 -4.04 1.68 18.20
CA SER A 109 -3.28 0.64 17.50
C SER A 109 -4.12 -0.61 17.23
N ARG A 110 -4.92 -1.07 18.21
CA ARG A 110 -5.80 -2.22 18.02
C ARG A 110 -6.92 -1.95 17.03
N PHE A 111 -7.51 -0.76 17.05
CA PHE A 111 -8.57 -0.38 16.13
C PHE A 111 -8.05 -0.35 14.68
N ARG A 112 -6.91 0.29 14.43
CA ARG A 112 -6.27 0.30 13.09
C ARG A 112 -5.99 -1.11 12.58
N ASN A 113 -5.31 -1.93 13.38
CA ASN A 113 -4.76 -3.21 12.93
C ASN A 113 -5.76 -4.36 12.92
N HIS A 114 -6.84 -4.29 13.71
CA HIS A 114 -7.75 -5.42 13.91
C HIS A 114 -9.22 -5.12 13.61
N ARG A 115 -9.59 -3.86 13.33
CA ARG A 115 -10.98 -3.46 13.10
C ARG A 115 -11.16 -2.72 11.78
N LEU A 116 -10.32 -1.72 11.53
CA LEU A 116 -10.32 -0.99 10.25
C LEU A 116 -9.69 -1.87 9.16
N GLY A 117 -8.40 -2.17 9.25
CA GLY A 117 -7.70 -2.90 8.19
C GLY A 117 -7.67 -2.13 6.85
N ALA A 118 -7.01 -2.69 5.84
CA ALA A 118 -6.83 -2.00 4.55
C ALA A 118 -8.15 -1.79 3.79
N GLY A 119 -8.98 -2.82 3.66
CA GLY A 119 -10.22 -2.72 2.88
C GLY A 119 -11.25 -1.73 3.44
N ALA A 120 -11.28 -1.51 4.76
CA ALA A 120 -12.18 -0.50 5.32
C ALA A 120 -11.70 0.93 5.05
N VAL A 121 -10.39 1.16 4.89
CA VAL A 121 -9.87 2.49 4.54
C VAL A 121 -10.36 2.93 3.16
N ASP A 122 -10.45 2.01 2.21
CA ASP A 122 -11.01 2.30 0.88
C ASP A 122 -12.49 2.73 1.00
N GLU A 123 -13.29 2.00 1.79
CA GLU A 123 -14.69 2.35 2.01
C GLU A 123 -14.87 3.68 2.78
N VAL A 124 -13.93 4.04 3.66
CA VAL A 124 -13.87 5.38 4.27
C VAL A 124 -13.69 6.44 3.20
N LEU A 125 -12.69 6.28 2.31
CA LEU A 125 -12.45 7.23 1.23
C LEU A 125 -13.70 7.38 0.35
N LYS A 126 -14.28 6.26 -0.09
CA LYS A 126 -15.52 6.25 -0.91
C LYS A 126 -16.66 6.99 -0.22
N SER A 127 -16.84 6.78 1.08
CA SER A 127 -17.91 7.43 1.86
C SER A 127 -17.69 8.94 1.98
N VAL A 128 -16.46 9.40 2.21
CA VAL A 128 -16.13 10.83 2.28
C VAL A 128 -16.30 11.51 0.91
N VAL A 129 -15.90 10.85 -0.18
CA VAL A 129 -16.07 11.37 -1.54
C VAL A 129 -17.54 11.51 -1.89
N ARG A 130 -18.37 10.50 -1.62
CA ARG A 130 -19.83 10.57 -1.84
C ARG A 130 -20.46 11.74 -1.10
N GLN A 131 -20.14 11.93 0.18
CA GLN A 131 -20.63 13.07 0.95
C GLN A 131 -20.18 14.41 0.36
N SER A 132 -18.96 14.47 -0.17
CA SER A 132 -18.43 15.67 -0.82
C SER A 132 -19.17 16.00 -2.12
N ILE A 133 -19.55 14.98 -2.91
CA ILE A 133 -20.40 15.12 -4.10
C ILE A 133 -21.80 15.61 -3.70
N GLU A 134 -22.44 14.96 -2.72
CA GLU A 134 -23.78 15.32 -2.24
C GLU A 134 -23.87 16.77 -1.74
N LYS A 135 -22.79 17.26 -1.14
CA LYS A 135 -22.66 18.65 -0.66
C LYS A 135 -22.22 19.64 -1.74
N GLY A 136 -22.05 19.19 -2.99
CA GLY A 136 -21.68 20.04 -4.12
C GLY A 136 -20.26 20.60 -4.04
N LEU A 137 -19.36 19.92 -3.32
CA LEU A 137 -17.94 20.30 -3.22
C LEU A 137 -17.14 19.87 -4.45
N VAL A 138 -17.57 18.81 -5.13
CA VAL A 138 -17.02 18.39 -6.42
C VAL A 138 -17.87 19.01 -7.54
N LYS A 139 -17.26 19.86 -8.37
CA LYS A 139 -17.93 20.51 -9.52
C LYS A 139 -17.22 20.20 -10.82
N SER A 140 -15.89 20.05 -10.76
CA SER A 140 -15.09 19.65 -11.90
C SER A 140 -15.46 18.25 -12.38
N LYS A 141 -15.28 18.03 -13.68
CA LYS A 141 -15.39 16.71 -14.32
C LYS A 141 -14.04 16.24 -14.84
N THR A 142 -12.99 16.82 -14.25
CA THR A 142 -11.60 16.57 -14.60
C THR A 142 -10.98 15.81 -13.45
N ILE A 143 -10.30 14.71 -13.76
CA ILE A 143 -9.48 13.99 -12.78
C ILE A 143 -8.01 14.16 -13.13
N ILE A 144 -7.22 14.47 -12.11
CA ILE A 144 -5.79 14.61 -12.16
C ILE A 144 -5.20 13.32 -11.59
N MET A 145 -4.33 12.65 -12.36
CA MET A 145 -3.62 11.45 -11.91
C MET A 145 -2.12 11.72 -11.79
N ASP A 146 -1.58 11.36 -10.64
CA ASP A 146 -0.15 11.45 -10.36
C ASP A 146 0.30 10.32 -9.43
N SER A 147 1.61 10.09 -9.34
CA SER A 147 2.21 9.16 -8.41
C SER A 147 3.22 9.85 -7.50
N THR A 148 3.16 9.53 -6.21
CA THR A 148 4.19 9.88 -5.23
C THR A 148 4.83 8.60 -4.69
N HIS A 149 5.86 8.73 -3.86
CA HIS A 149 6.52 7.59 -3.25
C HIS A 149 6.71 7.81 -1.76
N THR A 150 6.67 6.71 -1.02
CA THR A 150 6.90 6.68 0.41
C THR A 150 8.00 5.68 0.72
N LEU A 151 8.91 6.05 1.62
CA LEU A 151 9.98 5.16 2.05
C LEU A 151 9.42 4.06 2.95
N ALA A 152 9.90 2.83 2.78
CA ALA A 152 9.58 1.77 3.71
C ALA A 152 10.11 2.12 5.10
N ALA A 153 9.35 1.75 6.14
CA ALA A 153 9.80 1.81 7.53
C ALA A 153 10.83 0.71 7.87
N SER A 154 11.15 -0.15 6.89
CA SER A 154 12.11 -1.24 7.01
C SER A 154 13.42 -0.93 6.27
N GLN A 155 14.50 -1.56 6.71
CA GLN A 155 15.79 -1.45 6.03
C GLN A 155 15.87 -2.43 4.86
N LYS A 156 16.57 -2.02 3.79
CA LYS A 156 16.97 -2.89 2.70
C LYS A 156 17.97 -3.92 3.21
N GLN A 157 17.71 -5.20 2.94
CA GLN A 157 18.54 -6.33 3.33
C GLN A 157 19.16 -7.01 2.10
N LYS A 158 20.27 -7.73 2.31
CA LYS A 158 20.80 -8.65 1.27
C LYS A 158 19.99 -9.95 1.22
N PRO A 159 20.01 -10.72 0.10
CA PRO A 159 19.23 -11.95 -0.06
C PRO A 159 19.42 -12.94 1.10
N PHE A 160 20.68 -13.16 1.49
CA PHE A 160 21.00 -13.97 2.68
C PHE A 160 20.27 -13.53 3.96
N GLU A 161 20.24 -12.22 4.22
CA GLU A 161 19.63 -11.66 5.42
C GLU A 161 18.10 -11.75 5.38
N VAL A 162 17.49 -11.52 4.23
CA VAL A 162 16.05 -11.73 3.98
C VAL A 162 15.67 -13.17 4.32
N LEU A 163 16.39 -14.15 3.74
CA LEU A 163 16.15 -15.57 3.96
C LEU A 163 16.30 -15.95 5.43
N ARG A 164 17.39 -15.53 6.06
CA ARG A 164 17.68 -15.81 7.47
C ARG A 164 16.64 -15.21 8.40
N ASP A 165 16.22 -13.97 8.17
CA ASP A 165 15.29 -13.28 9.06
C ASP A 165 13.85 -13.80 8.87
N ALA A 166 13.46 -14.14 7.64
CA ALA A 166 12.21 -14.85 7.36
C ALA A 166 12.15 -16.19 8.10
N ALA A 167 13.21 -17.01 7.98
CA ALA A 167 13.29 -18.30 8.64
C ALA A 167 13.23 -18.17 10.18
N LYS A 168 14.00 -17.23 10.76
CA LYS A 168 13.98 -16.96 12.20
C LYS A 168 12.59 -16.52 12.69
N ARG A 169 11.88 -15.69 11.93
CA ARG A 169 10.54 -15.21 12.31
C ARG A 169 9.52 -16.34 12.26
N LEU A 170 9.54 -17.16 11.20
CA LEU A 170 8.67 -18.33 11.06
C LEU A 170 8.95 -19.36 12.18
N PHE A 171 10.21 -19.73 12.38
CA PHE A 171 10.62 -20.65 13.44
C PHE A 171 10.17 -20.16 14.82
N ARG A 172 10.44 -18.88 15.15
CA ARG A 172 10.10 -18.30 16.45
C ARG A 172 8.60 -18.29 16.70
N VAL A 173 7.77 -17.96 15.71
CA VAL A 173 6.32 -17.91 15.91
C VAL A 173 5.72 -19.32 16.10
N VAL A 174 6.25 -20.32 15.38
CA VAL A 174 5.84 -21.72 15.53
C VAL A 174 6.24 -22.25 16.89
N VAL A 175 7.50 -22.09 17.31
CA VAL A 175 7.97 -22.57 18.63
C VAL A 175 7.25 -21.86 19.77
N LYS A 176 6.99 -20.55 19.65
CA LYS A 176 6.24 -19.80 20.67
C LYS A 176 4.81 -20.34 20.88
N LYS A 177 4.12 -20.73 19.79
CA LYS A 177 2.74 -21.24 19.84
C LYS A 177 2.68 -22.76 20.08
N HIS A 178 3.66 -23.50 19.59
CA HIS A 178 3.74 -24.96 19.62
C HIS A 178 5.15 -25.43 20.04
N PRO A 179 5.55 -25.28 21.32
CA PRO A 179 6.91 -25.60 21.77
C PRO A 179 7.35 -27.05 21.50
N LYS A 180 6.39 -28.00 21.50
CA LYS A 180 6.65 -29.43 21.24
C LYS A 180 7.15 -29.71 19.82
N LEU A 181 6.92 -28.81 18.87
CA LEU A 181 7.33 -28.98 17.48
C LEU A 181 8.78 -28.59 17.22
N GLU A 182 9.46 -27.93 18.16
CA GLU A 182 10.84 -27.46 17.98
C GLU A 182 11.79 -28.57 17.51
N LYS A 183 11.66 -29.79 18.06
CA LYS A 183 12.50 -30.95 17.69
C LYS A 183 12.19 -31.53 16.30
N LYS A 184 11.03 -31.22 15.73
CA LYS A 184 10.57 -31.69 14.42
C LYS A 184 10.86 -30.70 13.30
N LEU A 185 11.20 -29.45 13.62
CA LEU A 185 11.53 -28.43 12.64
C LEU A 185 12.97 -28.62 12.15
N PRO A 186 13.27 -28.29 10.87
CA PRO A 186 14.62 -28.36 10.34
C PRO A 186 15.53 -27.36 11.07
N ARG A 187 16.76 -27.79 11.35
CA ARG A 187 17.76 -26.97 12.06
C ARG A 187 18.35 -25.94 11.11
N LEU A 188 18.57 -24.73 11.64
CA LEU A 188 19.26 -23.68 10.90
C LEU A 188 20.66 -24.18 10.46
N PRO A 189 21.01 -24.08 9.17
CA PRO A 189 22.31 -24.55 8.68
C PRO A 189 23.46 -23.72 9.27
N GLU A 190 24.55 -24.39 9.61
CA GLU A 190 25.80 -23.75 10.00
C GLU A 190 26.57 -23.32 8.76
N LEU A 191 26.70 -22.01 8.54
CA LEU A 191 27.32 -21.44 7.35
C LEU A 191 28.63 -20.74 7.70
N LYS A 192 29.66 -20.97 6.87
CA LYS A 192 30.95 -20.28 7.00
C LYS A 192 30.84 -18.85 6.46
N LYS A 193 31.69 -17.94 6.96
CA LYS A 193 31.63 -16.50 6.65
C LYS A 193 31.75 -16.14 5.17
N ASP A 194 32.31 -17.02 4.33
CA ASP A 194 32.59 -16.76 2.91
C ASP A 194 32.15 -17.91 1.99
N GLN A 195 31.11 -18.64 2.37
CA GLN A 195 30.61 -19.76 1.58
C GLN A 195 29.82 -19.26 0.36
N GLU A 196 30.31 -19.54 -0.85
CA GLU A 196 29.71 -19.06 -2.11
C GLU A 196 28.23 -19.45 -2.27
N ASP A 197 27.86 -20.66 -1.85
CA ASP A 197 26.47 -21.15 -1.96
C ASP A 197 25.60 -20.86 -0.72
N ALA A 198 26.04 -19.97 0.19
CA ALA A 198 25.30 -19.68 1.42
C ALA A 198 23.86 -19.21 1.17
N GLU A 199 23.63 -18.41 0.13
CA GLU A 199 22.28 -17.92 -0.23
C GLU A 199 21.39 -19.06 -0.74
N LYS A 200 21.91 -19.94 -1.59
CA LYS A 200 21.16 -21.11 -2.10
C LYS A 200 20.80 -22.09 -0.98
N ILE A 201 21.74 -22.33 -0.05
CA ILE A 201 21.50 -23.19 1.11
C ILE A 201 20.41 -22.60 2.00
N MET A 202 20.46 -21.29 2.25
CA MET A 202 19.41 -20.62 3.03
C MET A 202 18.06 -20.60 2.31
N LEU A 203 18.04 -20.50 0.99
CA LEU A 203 16.82 -20.58 0.17
C LEU A 203 16.16 -21.96 0.31
N HIS A 204 16.95 -23.02 0.12
CA HIS A 204 16.47 -24.40 0.34
C HIS A 204 15.98 -24.62 1.77
N TYR A 205 16.71 -24.12 2.77
CA TYR A 205 16.30 -24.22 4.17
C TYR A 205 14.96 -23.52 4.44
N LEU A 206 14.75 -22.32 3.90
CA LEU A 206 13.49 -21.58 4.08
C LEU A 206 12.31 -22.33 3.43
N ALA A 207 12.53 -22.91 2.24
CA ALA A 207 11.55 -23.74 1.56
C ALA A 207 11.18 -24.97 2.39
N GLU A 208 12.18 -25.74 2.83
CA GLU A 208 11.99 -26.93 3.68
C GLU A 208 11.26 -26.58 4.99
N LEU A 209 11.63 -25.46 5.63
CA LEU A 209 10.98 -24.99 6.85
C LEU A 209 9.50 -24.66 6.61
N GLY A 210 9.17 -23.98 5.50
CA GLY A 210 7.81 -23.65 5.11
C GLY A 210 6.95 -24.92 4.92
N GLU A 211 7.43 -25.85 4.08
CA GLU A 211 6.75 -27.12 3.80
C GLU A 211 6.57 -27.99 5.06
N THR A 212 7.59 -28.03 5.92
CA THR A 212 7.52 -28.76 7.20
C THR A 212 6.46 -28.16 8.11
N VAL A 213 6.35 -26.83 8.18
CA VAL A 213 5.33 -26.17 8.99
C VAL A 213 3.93 -26.47 8.47
N GLU A 214 3.71 -26.41 7.15
CA GLU A 214 2.41 -26.74 6.55
C GLU A 214 2.03 -28.22 6.77
N THR A 215 3.00 -29.12 6.68
CA THR A 215 2.78 -30.56 6.92
C THR A 215 2.43 -30.84 8.39
N LEU A 216 3.11 -30.17 9.33
CA LEU A 216 2.89 -30.36 10.76
C LEU A 216 1.64 -29.62 11.28
N LEU A 217 1.23 -28.54 10.60
CA LEU A 217 0.14 -27.66 10.98
C LEU A 217 -0.69 -27.27 9.73
N PRO A 218 -1.46 -28.19 9.13
CA PRO A 218 -2.24 -27.93 7.92
C PRO A 218 -3.31 -26.84 8.12
N ASP A 219 -3.89 -26.76 9.33
CA ASP A 219 -4.91 -25.79 9.69
C ASP A 219 -4.32 -24.57 10.42
N HIS A 220 -3.10 -24.14 10.05
CA HIS A 220 -2.46 -23.01 10.72
C HIS A 220 -3.19 -21.68 10.42
N GLU A 221 -3.35 -20.84 11.43
CA GLU A 221 -4.03 -19.56 11.29
C GLU A 221 -3.23 -18.38 11.88
N GLY A 222 -3.68 -17.17 11.52
CA GLY A 222 -3.14 -15.91 11.99
C GLY A 222 -1.65 -15.77 11.70
N SER A 223 -0.88 -15.44 12.73
CA SER A 223 0.55 -15.12 12.60
C SER A 223 1.42 -16.24 12.03
N ILE A 224 1.01 -17.51 12.09
CA ILE A 224 1.78 -18.60 11.48
C ILE A 224 1.53 -18.58 9.96
N SER A 225 0.25 -18.59 9.55
CA SER A 225 -0.15 -18.50 8.15
C SER A 225 0.47 -17.29 7.44
N GLU A 226 0.46 -16.12 8.09
CA GLU A 226 1.10 -14.91 7.57
C GLU A 226 2.60 -15.12 7.30
N LYS A 227 3.35 -15.75 8.23
CA LYS A 227 4.80 -15.95 8.08
C LYS A 227 5.13 -17.06 7.08
N VAL A 228 4.27 -18.07 6.94
CA VAL A 228 4.38 -19.09 5.88
C VAL A 228 4.17 -18.46 4.50
N LYS A 229 3.14 -17.63 4.32
CA LYS A 229 2.91 -16.88 3.07
C LYS A 229 4.11 -16.02 2.68
N ILE A 230 4.69 -15.30 3.64
CA ILE A 230 5.90 -14.49 3.39
C ILE A 230 7.08 -15.38 3.01
N ALA A 231 7.30 -16.50 3.71
CA ALA A 231 8.38 -17.43 3.39
C ALA A 231 8.26 -17.97 1.96
N LYS A 232 7.06 -18.38 1.55
CA LYS A 232 6.77 -18.83 0.18
C LYS A 232 7.03 -17.75 -0.85
N ALA A 233 6.50 -16.55 -0.64
CA ALA A 233 6.71 -15.42 -1.55
C ALA A 233 8.21 -15.09 -1.74
N ILE A 234 9.01 -15.22 -0.67
CA ILE A 234 10.47 -15.04 -0.74
C ILE A 234 11.13 -16.18 -1.53
N VAL A 235 10.74 -17.43 -1.29
CA VAL A 235 11.30 -18.61 -1.97
C VAL A 235 10.98 -18.62 -3.46
N GLU A 236 9.76 -18.21 -3.82
CA GLU A 236 9.26 -18.18 -5.20
C GLU A 236 9.76 -16.97 -6.00
N ASP A 237 10.36 -15.97 -5.36
CA ASP A 237 10.90 -14.80 -6.06
C ASP A 237 12.25 -15.11 -6.70
N GLU A 238 12.21 -15.50 -7.97
CA GLU A 238 13.40 -15.79 -8.80
C GLU A 238 14.40 -14.61 -8.86
N ARG A 239 13.95 -13.38 -8.58
CA ARG A 239 14.79 -12.17 -8.61
C ARG A 239 15.52 -11.92 -7.30
N LEU A 240 15.23 -12.68 -6.24
CA LEU A 240 15.79 -12.49 -4.90
C LEU A 240 17.33 -12.55 -4.94
N LEU A 241 17.90 -13.64 -5.45
CA LEU A 241 19.36 -13.84 -5.49
C LEU A 241 20.08 -12.81 -6.37
N ALA A 242 19.37 -12.23 -7.33
CA ALA A 242 19.86 -11.13 -8.17
C ALA A 242 19.78 -9.75 -7.49
N ASN A 243 19.46 -9.67 -6.19
CA ASN A 243 19.24 -8.44 -5.42
C ASN A 243 18.12 -7.53 -5.98
N LYS A 244 17.13 -8.12 -6.66
CA LYS A 244 16.07 -7.41 -7.39
C LYS A 244 14.66 -7.81 -7.00
N GLY A 245 14.52 -8.86 -6.18
CA GLY A 245 13.26 -9.34 -5.64
C GLY A 245 12.89 -8.70 -4.32
N ILE A 246 12.31 -9.50 -3.42
CA ILE A 246 12.00 -9.10 -2.04
C ILE A 246 13.29 -8.73 -1.29
N MET A 247 13.35 -7.50 -0.77
CA MET A 247 14.54 -6.97 -0.09
C MET A 247 14.35 -6.78 1.42
N SER A 248 13.24 -7.25 2.00
CA SER A 248 13.01 -7.23 3.44
C SER A 248 12.10 -8.39 3.83
N ALA A 249 12.52 -9.16 4.83
CA ALA A 249 11.63 -10.17 5.40
C ALA A 249 10.49 -9.52 6.19
N ILE A 250 10.73 -8.34 6.78
CA ILE A 250 9.78 -7.62 7.63
C ILE A 250 8.66 -7.01 6.79
N ASP A 251 9.06 -6.39 5.69
CA ASP A 251 8.17 -5.72 4.74
C ASP A 251 8.42 -6.30 3.33
N PRO A 252 7.77 -7.42 3.00
CA PRO A 252 7.98 -8.13 1.74
C PRO A 252 7.26 -7.48 0.56
N ASP A 253 6.53 -6.38 0.74
CA ASP A 253 5.81 -5.66 -0.32
C ASP A 253 6.61 -4.45 -0.81
N ALA A 254 7.43 -3.86 0.06
CA ALA A 254 8.36 -2.81 -0.33
C ALA A 254 9.31 -3.27 -1.46
N ARG A 255 9.43 -2.44 -2.50
CA ARG A 255 10.32 -2.69 -3.64
C ARG A 255 11.26 -1.52 -3.86
N PHE A 256 12.32 -1.77 -4.61
CA PHE A 256 13.24 -0.74 -5.04
C PHE A 256 12.66 0.02 -6.24
N GLY A 257 12.66 1.35 -6.15
CA GLY A 257 12.14 2.26 -7.17
C GLY A 257 13.12 3.38 -7.50
N TRP A 258 12.78 4.16 -8.51
CA TRP A 258 13.58 5.29 -8.97
C TRP A 258 12.72 6.55 -9.08
N LYS A 259 13.23 7.68 -8.60
CA LYS A 259 12.64 9.01 -8.82
C LYS A 259 13.28 9.73 -10.01
N SER A 260 14.53 9.40 -10.29
CA SER A 260 15.33 9.93 -11.39
C SER A 260 16.45 8.95 -11.72
N ASN A 261 17.19 9.17 -12.81
CA ASN A 261 18.35 8.35 -13.20
C ASN A 261 19.42 8.22 -12.08
N THR A 262 19.45 9.14 -11.12
CA THR A 262 20.46 9.19 -10.05
C THR A 262 19.90 8.95 -8.66
N LYS A 263 18.58 8.99 -8.48
CA LYS A 263 17.93 8.93 -7.17
C LYS A 263 16.98 7.75 -7.11
N SER A 264 17.42 6.72 -6.40
CA SER A 264 16.59 5.56 -6.06
C SER A 264 15.97 5.68 -4.67
N PHE A 265 14.98 4.83 -4.40
CA PHE A 265 14.34 4.69 -3.10
C PHE A 265 13.92 3.23 -2.85
N PHE A 266 13.69 2.89 -1.59
CA PHE A 266 13.13 1.60 -1.19
C PHE A 266 11.82 1.85 -0.45
N GLY A 267 10.73 1.31 -0.98
CA GLY A 267 9.39 1.55 -0.45
C GLY A 267 8.30 1.35 -1.49
N TYR A 268 7.37 2.31 -1.53
CA TYR A 268 6.11 2.21 -2.22
C TYR A 268 5.90 3.38 -3.17
N LYS A 269 5.08 3.16 -4.19
CA LYS A 269 4.45 4.20 -5.00
C LYS A 269 2.98 4.29 -4.64
N GLU A 270 2.53 5.51 -4.38
CA GLU A 270 1.15 5.87 -4.11
C GLU A 270 0.62 6.58 -5.35
N HIS A 271 -0.24 5.91 -6.10
CA HIS A 271 -0.89 6.46 -7.28
C HIS A 271 -2.21 7.05 -6.86
N ILE A 272 -2.46 8.31 -7.22
CA ILE A 272 -3.59 9.07 -6.71
C ILE A 272 -4.37 9.63 -7.89
N ALA A 273 -5.70 9.53 -7.82
CA ALA A 273 -6.58 10.37 -8.64
C ALA A 273 -7.29 11.39 -7.75
N MET A 274 -7.36 12.63 -8.22
CA MET A 274 -8.03 13.72 -7.53
C MET A 274 -8.80 14.62 -8.49
N THR A 275 -9.78 15.32 -7.98
CA THR A 275 -10.52 16.38 -8.70
C THR A 275 -9.74 17.69 -8.72
N GLU A 276 -10.17 18.68 -9.51
CA GLU A 276 -9.56 20.03 -9.46
C GLU A 276 -9.74 20.73 -8.11
N GLU A 277 -10.76 20.33 -7.35
CA GLU A 277 -11.00 20.78 -5.98
C GLU A 277 -10.13 20.06 -4.93
N GLU A 278 -9.10 19.32 -5.39
CA GLU A 278 -8.13 18.59 -4.57
C GLU A 278 -8.76 17.48 -3.70
N ILE A 279 -9.98 17.04 -4.04
CA ILE A 279 -10.60 15.88 -3.40
C ILE A 279 -10.01 14.62 -4.06
N ILE A 280 -9.30 13.83 -3.26
CA ILE A 280 -8.80 12.51 -3.65
C ILE A 280 -9.99 11.57 -3.84
N THR A 281 -10.07 10.93 -5.01
CA THR A 281 -11.18 10.04 -5.40
C THR A 281 -10.77 8.58 -5.47
N ALA A 282 -9.48 8.32 -5.69
CA ALA A 282 -8.92 6.98 -5.78
C ALA A 282 -7.45 6.99 -5.32
N VAL A 283 -7.03 5.90 -4.69
CA VAL A 283 -5.64 5.67 -4.28
C VAL A 283 -5.30 4.22 -4.53
N GLU A 284 -4.13 3.99 -5.13
CA GLU A 284 -3.55 2.67 -5.28
C GLU A 284 -2.11 2.65 -4.78
N VAL A 285 -1.78 1.71 -3.90
CA VAL A 285 -0.42 1.60 -3.34
C VAL A 285 0.26 0.35 -3.88
N THR A 286 1.40 0.56 -4.54
CA THR A 286 2.17 -0.52 -5.17
C THR A 286 3.62 -0.49 -4.69
N GLY A 287 4.36 -1.59 -4.87
CA GLY A 287 5.80 -1.58 -4.63
C GLY A 287 6.52 -0.54 -5.51
N GLY A 288 7.62 0.03 -5.02
CA GLY A 288 8.37 1.10 -5.69
C GLY A 288 8.83 0.85 -7.13
N SER A 289 8.87 -0.41 -7.58
CA SER A 289 9.27 -0.80 -8.94
C SER A 289 8.16 -0.70 -9.98
N THR A 290 6.90 -0.52 -9.57
CA THR A 290 5.73 -0.61 -10.44
C THR A 290 5.59 0.61 -11.37
N ASP A 291 5.05 0.37 -12.56
CA ASP A 291 4.75 1.39 -13.57
C ASP A 291 3.40 2.08 -13.30
N ASP A 292 3.42 3.42 -13.31
CA ASP A 292 2.27 4.27 -13.00
C ASP A 292 1.16 4.13 -14.05
N GLY A 293 1.53 4.03 -15.33
CA GLY A 293 0.59 3.92 -16.45
C GLY A 293 -0.29 2.67 -16.36
N LYS A 294 0.21 1.58 -15.77
CA LYS A 294 -0.59 0.37 -15.53
C LYS A 294 -1.73 0.58 -14.51
N GLN A 295 -1.62 1.57 -13.63
CA GLN A 295 -2.63 1.85 -12.59
C GLN A 295 -3.80 2.71 -13.08
N PHE A 296 -3.70 3.26 -14.29
CA PHE A 296 -4.72 4.13 -14.89
C PHE A 296 -6.14 3.59 -14.75
N LYS A 297 -6.37 2.36 -15.21
CA LYS A 297 -7.71 1.77 -15.29
C LYS A 297 -8.31 1.59 -13.90
N GLN A 298 -7.48 1.18 -12.94
CA GLN A 298 -7.89 0.98 -11.55
C GLN A 298 -8.32 2.31 -10.92
N LEU A 299 -7.49 3.35 -11.04
CA LEU A 299 -7.81 4.69 -10.52
C LEU A 299 -9.05 5.31 -11.17
N LEU A 300 -9.19 5.17 -12.49
CA LEU A 300 -10.35 5.66 -13.22
C LEU A 300 -11.62 4.95 -12.76
N ASN A 301 -11.61 3.61 -12.69
CA ASN A 301 -12.78 2.85 -12.28
C ASN A 301 -13.16 3.15 -10.83
N GLN A 302 -12.19 3.21 -9.91
CA GLN A 302 -12.47 3.61 -8.52
C GLN A 302 -13.13 4.99 -8.44
N SER A 303 -12.66 5.97 -9.23
CA SER A 303 -13.26 7.31 -9.27
C SER A 303 -14.68 7.30 -9.83
N LEU A 304 -14.95 6.50 -10.86
CA LEU A 304 -16.30 6.33 -11.42
C LEU A 304 -17.24 5.62 -10.43
N ASP A 305 -16.74 4.61 -9.70
CA ASP A 305 -17.52 3.81 -8.74
C ASP A 305 -18.00 4.62 -7.52
N VAL A 306 -17.30 5.71 -7.19
CA VAL A 306 -17.71 6.65 -6.14
C VAL A 306 -18.65 7.75 -6.65
N GLY A 307 -18.94 7.76 -7.96
CA GLY A 307 -19.92 8.65 -8.58
C GLY A 307 -19.34 9.92 -9.21
N ILE A 308 -18.02 10.00 -9.41
CA ILE A 308 -17.40 11.12 -10.13
C ILE A 308 -17.73 11.01 -11.61
N GLU A 309 -18.28 12.08 -12.19
CA GLU A 309 -18.42 12.19 -13.64
C GLU A 309 -17.09 12.65 -14.24
N VAL A 310 -16.49 11.82 -15.10
CA VAL A 310 -15.20 12.11 -15.72
C VAL A 310 -15.38 12.44 -17.19
N GLN A 311 -15.02 13.66 -17.58
CA GLN A 311 -14.99 14.14 -18.97
C GLN A 311 -13.57 14.40 -19.46
N GLU A 312 -12.65 14.69 -18.55
CA GLU A 312 -11.25 14.96 -18.87
C GLU A 312 -10.32 14.27 -17.85
N VAL A 313 -9.18 13.78 -18.34
CA VAL A 313 -8.09 13.27 -17.51
C VAL A 313 -6.85 14.10 -17.78
N ILE A 314 -6.29 14.70 -16.74
CA ILE A 314 -4.96 15.29 -16.75
C ILE A 314 -4.01 14.30 -16.10
N ALA A 315 -2.96 13.91 -16.79
CA ALA A 315 -2.01 12.97 -16.23
C ALA A 315 -0.60 13.17 -16.81
N ASP A 316 0.38 12.65 -16.10
CA ASP A 316 1.76 12.69 -16.55
C ASP A 316 2.01 11.78 -17.77
N THR A 317 3.23 11.85 -18.30
CA THR A 317 3.59 11.12 -19.52
C THR A 317 3.52 9.59 -19.36
N ALA A 318 3.57 9.05 -18.15
CA ALA A 318 3.44 7.61 -17.89
C ALA A 318 2.10 7.06 -18.36
N TYR A 319 1.05 7.88 -18.20
CA TYR A 319 -0.31 7.49 -18.53
C TYR A 319 -0.61 7.57 -20.04
N SER A 320 0.35 8.00 -20.87
CA SER A 320 0.21 8.11 -22.34
C SER A 320 0.22 6.78 -23.10
N GLY A 321 0.17 5.64 -22.40
CA GLY A 321 0.14 4.31 -23.00
C GLY A 321 -1.08 4.10 -23.90
N LYS A 322 -0.90 3.36 -25.01
CA LYS A 322 -1.96 3.10 -25.98
C LYS A 322 -3.25 2.56 -25.34
N ASP A 323 -3.11 1.57 -24.46
CA ASP A 323 -4.27 0.94 -23.81
C ASP A 323 -5.07 1.93 -22.93
N ASN A 324 -4.39 2.93 -22.34
CA ASN A 324 -5.04 3.98 -21.56
C ASN A 324 -5.74 4.99 -22.47
N LEU A 325 -5.12 5.35 -23.59
CA LEU A 325 -5.72 6.23 -24.59
C LEU A 325 -6.94 5.60 -25.26
N ASP A 326 -6.87 4.31 -25.58
CA ASP A 326 -7.99 3.54 -26.12
C ASP A 326 -9.15 3.44 -25.10
N GLU A 327 -8.83 3.24 -23.81
CA GLU A 327 -9.81 3.24 -22.71
C GLU A 327 -10.50 4.61 -22.57
N MET A 328 -9.72 5.70 -22.54
CA MET A 328 -10.27 7.07 -22.48
C MET A 328 -11.16 7.35 -23.69
N LYS A 329 -10.72 6.97 -24.88
CA LYS A 329 -11.51 7.13 -26.11
C LYS A 329 -12.81 6.33 -26.06
N ALA A 330 -12.78 5.08 -25.58
CA ALA A 330 -13.97 4.23 -25.46
C ALA A 330 -14.99 4.83 -24.49
N LYS A 331 -14.53 5.43 -23.38
CA LYS A 331 -15.36 6.12 -22.38
C LYS A 331 -15.68 7.58 -22.73
N LYS A 332 -15.22 8.08 -23.89
CA LYS A 332 -15.39 9.48 -24.35
C LYS A 332 -14.77 10.52 -23.39
N ILE A 333 -13.67 10.16 -22.76
CA ILE A 333 -12.88 11.02 -21.87
C ILE A 333 -11.80 11.70 -22.70
N GLN A 334 -11.63 13.01 -22.52
CA GLN A 334 -10.57 13.80 -23.14
C GLN A 334 -9.23 13.58 -22.42
N PRO A 335 -8.18 13.10 -23.11
CA PRO A 335 -6.85 12.99 -22.54
C PRO A 335 -6.09 14.32 -22.65
N VAL A 336 -5.65 14.86 -21.52
CA VAL A 336 -4.64 15.92 -21.42
C VAL A 336 -3.36 15.31 -20.87
N VAL A 337 -2.71 14.52 -21.73
CA VAL A 337 -1.54 13.71 -21.36
C VAL A 337 -0.41 13.92 -22.38
N PRO A 338 0.79 14.37 -21.96
CA PRO A 338 1.91 14.51 -22.88
C PRO A 338 2.30 13.16 -23.50
N LEU A 339 2.48 13.14 -24.83
CA LEU A 339 2.85 11.91 -25.54
C LEU A 339 4.36 11.67 -25.46
N ASN A 340 4.76 10.49 -24.98
CA ASN A 340 6.11 9.97 -25.17
C ASN A 340 6.07 8.82 -26.18
N PRO A 341 6.79 8.89 -27.31
CA PRO A 341 6.77 7.84 -28.33
C PRO A 341 7.06 6.43 -27.82
N ILE A 342 7.86 6.28 -26.75
CA ILE A 342 8.21 4.99 -26.14
C ILE A 342 7.02 4.41 -25.37
N VAL A 343 6.30 5.27 -24.66
CA VAL A 343 5.14 4.91 -23.84
C VAL A 343 3.90 4.74 -24.73
N HIS A 344 3.65 5.72 -25.61
CA HIS A 344 2.53 5.80 -26.54
C HIS A 344 2.50 4.66 -27.57
N ASN A 345 3.60 4.40 -28.28
CA ASN A 345 3.54 3.45 -29.40
C ASN A 345 3.46 1.99 -28.93
N GLY A 346 3.66 1.70 -27.63
CA GLY A 346 3.82 0.34 -27.13
C GLY A 346 4.80 -0.48 -27.97
N GLY A 347 5.78 0.19 -28.61
CA GLY A 347 6.38 -0.32 -29.85
C GLY A 347 7.08 -1.65 -29.60
N LEU A 348 6.78 -2.68 -30.40
CA LEU A 348 7.39 -4.03 -30.42
C LEU A 348 8.27 -4.30 -29.19
N ARG A 349 7.66 -4.27 -28.00
CA ARG A 349 8.39 -4.62 -26.79
C ARG A 349 8.51 -6.12 -26.85
N GLN A 350 9.74 -6.63 -26.82
CA GLN A 350 9.93 -8.03 -26.49
C GLN A 350 9.16 -8.30 -25.18
N GLU A 351 8.40 -9.39 -25.15
CA GLU A 351 7.58 -9.73 -23.99
C GLU A 351 8.42 -9.71 -22.71
N GLY A 352 7.85 -9.12 -21.65
CA GLY A 352 8.45 -9.02 -20.33
C GLY A 352 9.46 -7.88 -20.11
N PHE A 353 9.67 -6.98 -21.09
CA PHE A 353 10.48 -5.76 -20.89
C PHE A 353 9.60 -4.56 -20.50
N GLU A 354 9.97 -3.86 -19.41
CA GLU A 354 9.24 -2.71 -18.85
C GLU A 354 10.08 -1.44 -18.95
N TYR A 355 9.52 -0.34 -19.45
CA TYR A 355 10.23 0.93 -19.54
C TYR A 355 9.97 1.78 -18.30
N ASN A 356 11.03 2.16 -17.59
CA ASN A 356 10.95 3.10 -16.49
C ASN A 356 11.17 4.53 -17.03
N LYS A 357 10.10 5.33 -17.06
CA LYS A 357 10.15 6.74 -17.51
C LYS A 357 10.99 7.64 -16.61
N ASP A 358 10.93 7.41 -15.30
CA ASP A 358 11.49 8.31 -14.29
C ASP A 358 13.02 8.27 -14.37
N ALA A 359 13.57 7.11 -14.73
CA ALA A 359 14.99 6.86 -14.85
C ALA A 359 15.48 6.63 -16.30
N ASP A 360 14.61 6.78 -17.29
CA ASP A 360 14.86 6.61 -18.74
C ASP A 360 15.64 5.32 -19.11
N PHE A 361 15.25 4.18 -18.54
CA PHE A 361 15.83 2.87 -18.86
C PHE A 361 14.76 1.79 -19.07
N VAL A 362 15.14 0.67 -19.66
CA VAL A 362 14.27 -0.52 -19.76
C VAL A 362 14.72 -1.58 -18.74
N ILE A 363 13.77 -2.19 -18.06
CA ILE A 363 13.92 -3.36 -17.19
C ILE A 363 13.60 -4.60 -18.01
N CYS A 364 14.48 -5.60 -18.02
CA CYS A 364 14.23 -6.89 -18.67
C CYS A 364 13.52 -7.88 -17.72
N PRO A 365 13.01 -9.03 -18.22
CA PRO A 365 12.29 -10.01 -17.39
C PRO A 365 13.07 -10.48 -16.16
N ALA A 366 14.39 -10.59 -16.28
CA ALA A 366 15.31 -10.92 -15.18
C ALA A 366 15.55 -9.75 -14.19
N GLY A 367 14.77 -8.67 -14.27
CA GLY A 367 14.85 -7.48 -13.41
C GLY A 367 16.09 -6.61 -13.65
N GLN A 368 16.85 -6.82 -14.72
CA GLN A 368 18.01 -5.98 -15.03
C GLN A 368 17.59 -4.69 -15.73
N HIS A 369 18.18 -3.56 -15.39
CA HIS A 369 17.96 -2.32 -16.12
C HIS A 369 19.04 -2.13 -17.19
N SER A 370 18.67 -1.46 -18.29
CA SER A 370 19.59 -1.13 -19.35
C SER A 370 20.61 -0.10 -18.87
N ILE A 371 21.88 -0.34 -19.16
CA ILE A 371 23.01 0.53 -18.78
C ILE A 371 23.24 1.65 -19.78
N ARG A 372 22.75 1.47 -21.02
CA ARG A 372 22.99 2.40 -22.12
C ARG A 372 21.80 2.43 -23.05
N LYS A 373 21.45 3.63 -23.48
CA LYS A 373 20.46 3.91 -24.52
C LYS A 373 21.19 4.49 -25.73
N ALA A 374 20.90 3.99 -26.93
CA ALA A 374 21.39 4.55 -28.19
C ALA A 374 20.23 4.73 -29.17
N VAL A 375 20.36 5.71 -30.05
CA VAL A 375 19.46 5.87 -31.20
C VAL A 375 20.13 5.20 -32.39
N GLN A 376 19.49 4.19 -32.97
CA GLN A 376 19.92 3.58 -34.24
C GLN A 376 18.93 3.95 -35.35
N GLY A 377 19.40 4.14 -36.58
CA GLY A 377 18.53 4.51 -37.69
C GLY A 377 19.19 5.31 -38.80
N SER A 378 18.49 5.43 -39.93
CA SER A 378 18.93 6.21 -41.10
C SER A 378 18.91 7.72 -40.84
N LYS A 379 19.90 8.45 -41.39
CA LYS A 379 19.94 9.94 -41.43
C LYS A 379 18.70 10.57 -42.09
N SER A 380 17.92 9.80 -42.87
CA SER A 380 16.71 10.26 -43.56
C SER A 380 15.44 10.33 -42.70
N GLY A 381 15.51 10.02 -41.40
CA GLY A 381 14.44 10.28 -40.43
C GLY A 381 13.26 9.30 -40.43
N LYS A 382 13.18 8.34 -41.37
CA LYS A 382 12.03 7.43 -41.51
C LYS A 382 12.05 6.19 -40.60
N SER A 383 13.17 5.83 -39.98
CA SER A 383 13.25 4.78 -38.96
C SER A 383 14.36 5.09 -37.95
N ARG A 384 14.00 5.78 -36.86
CA ARG A 384 14.85 5.87 -35.66
C ARG A 384 14.31 4.87 -34.65
N SER A 385 15.10 3.88 -34.29
CA SER A 385 14.84 2.96 -33.18
C SER A 385 15.67 3.35 -31.97
N LEU A 386 15.10 3.17 -30.78
CA LEU A 386 15.84 3.24 -29.53
C LEU A 386 16.31 1.85 -29.18
N VAL A 387 17.61 1.71 -28.93
CA VAL A 387 18.25 0.46 -28.55
C VAL A 387 18.77 0.61 -27.13
N PHE A 388 18.33 -0.29 -26.27
CA PHE A 388 18.73 -0.38 -24.88
C PHE A 388 19.70 -1.56 -24.72
N TYR A 389 20.85 -1.32 -24.11
CA TYR A 389 21.90 -2.32 -23.88
C TYR A 389 21.90 -2.73 -22.41
N PHE A 390 22.20 -4.00 -22.16
CA PHE A 390 22.34 -4.61 -20.85
C PHE A 390 23.75 -5.18 -20.70
N ASP A 391 24.30 -5.22 -19.49
CA ASP A 391 25.62 -5.80 -19.21
C ASP A 391 25.62 -7.33 -19.25
N THR A 392 24.44 -7.97 -19.18
CA THR A 392 24.29 -9.43 -19.26
C THR A 392 23.24 -9.81 -20.30
N GLU A 393 23.28 -11.06 -20.76
CA GLU A 393 22.26 -11.60 -21.66
C GLU A 393 20.91 -11.68 -20.95
N CYS A 394 20.02 -10.72 -21.23
CA CYS A 394 18.60 -10.84 -20.92
C CYS A 394 17.92 -11.72 -21.98
N LEU A 395 18.20 -13.03 -21.96
CA LEU A 395 17.45 -14.05 -22.70
C LEU A 395 16.66 -14.91 -21.71
N TRP A 396 15.56 -15.47 -22.20
CA TRP A 396 14.62 -16.33 -21.47
C TRP A 396 15.34 -17.35 -20.59
N HIS A 397 14.95 -17.45 -19.31
CA HIS A 397 15.25 -18.62 -18.50
C HIS A 397 14.40 -19.78 -19.04
N ASP A 398 14.89 -20.47 -20.08
CA ASP A 398 14.36 -21.78 -20.44
C ASP A 398 14.81 -22.79 -19.37
N LEU A 399 13.83 -23.23 -18.59
CA LEU A 399 13.86 -24.49 -17.85
C LEU A 399 14.31 -25.61 -18.79
N ASN A 400 15.31 -26.38 -18.34
CA ASN A 400 15.79 -27.61 -18.96
C ASN A 400 14.69 -28.42 -19.67
N VAL A 401 14.83 -28.62 -20.98
CA VAL A 401 14.29 -29.78 -21.69
C VAL A 401 15.44 -30.51 -22.37
N LEU A 402 15.90 -31.56 -21.67
CA LEU A 402 16.48 -32.81 -22.15
C LEU A 402 17.53 -32.76 -23.28
N ASN A 403 18.75 -33.14 -22.91
CA ASN A 403 19.78 -33.67 -23.80
C ASN A 403 19.20 -34.75 -24.74
N GLY A 404 19.48 -34.61 -26.02
CA GLY A 404 19.18 -35.60 -27.05
C GLY A 404 20.18 -35.54 -28.20
N SER A 405 21.30 -36.24 -28.03
CA SER A 405 22.06 -36.89 -29.10
C SER A 405 22.91 -38.00 -28.51
#